data_AF-A0A6U3TE17-F1
#
_entry.id   AF-A0A6U3TE17-F1
#
_cell.length_a   1.000
_cell.length_b   1.000
_cell.length_c   1.000
_cell.angle_alpha   90.00
_cell.angle_beta   90.00
_cell.angle_gamma   90.00
#
_symmetry.space_group_name_H-M   'P 1'
#
loop_
_entity.id
_entity.type
_entity.pdbx_description
1 polymer ?
#
loop_
_entity_poly.entity_id
_entity_poly.type
_entity_poly.pdbx_seq_one_letter_code
_entity_poly.pdbx_strand_id
1 'polypeptide(L)'
;KIAELKAKRRKVEAKIAAKAKRKREQAAAAAAFVAAKEAAAKEGGTATTTDDVPKKPAKRKRTTKNFQPKSNFKFVDPDDALYTEMTERYYKIKEANEHLPSRTLEKIIAETKRDMHRDDFNVPYRNVYNEIKRRWKMRSDVGATAEGEKIKKIKEMYDELYKRYCEMKSSQKKLGTGAFAELGNSVKLEFGFPDDFAISKNRITYRYRREFPDRKSNPDHVVEIRSLSSEDKKRREHLVNEVVARYLKVKDANPKKLANGTISRIIEETKKDLDIHEFDVPESSIRGRIHRKSYYVSHENGNRDDIDDPLVETINSWLKNGISVTREQGLTLANQMLSGKNLDKDSDGNTITLDAVWWKCFLNRCHHKLNGNALG
;
A
#
# COMPACT_ATOMS: atom_id res chain seq x y z
N LYS A 1 15.15 -30.56 -32.69
CA LYS A 1 15.27 -29.30 -31.93
C LYS A 1 14.81 -28.06 -32.70
N ILE A 2 15.36 -27.72 -33.88
CA ILE A 2 14.93 -26.53 -34.66
C ILE A 2 13.46 -26.59 -35.10
N ALA A 3 12.98 -27.74 -35.57
CA ALA A 3 11.58 -27.93 -35.95
C ALA A 3 10.61 -27.73 -34.77
N GLU A 4 11.01 -28.18 -33.58
CA GLU A 4 10.22 -28.04 -32.35
C GLU A 4 10.12 -26.57 -31.90
N LEU A 5 11.22 -25.81 -32.01
CA LEU A 5 11.22 -24.37 -31.74
C LEU A 5 10.34 -23.61 -32.74
N LYS A 6 10.38 -23.97 -34.03
CA LYS A 6 9.48 -23.41 -35.05
C LYS A 6 8.00 -23.71 -34.74
N ALA A 7 7.68 -24.92 -34.28
CA ALA A 7 6.32 -25.29 -33.88
C ALA A 7 5.85 -24.51 -32.63
N LYS A 8 6.71 -24.32 -31.64
CA LYS A 8 6.42 -23.51 -30.44
C LYS A 8 6.16 -22.04 -30.81
N ARG A 9 6.98 -21.45 -31.70
CA ARG A 9 6.79 -20.08 -32.19
C ARG A 9 5.46 -19.90 -32.93
N ARG A 10 5.10 -20.82 -33.83
CA ARG A 10 3.80 -20.80 -34.54
C ARG A 10 2.60 -20.86 -33.59
N LYS A 11 2.69 -21.67 -32.52
CA LYS A 11 1.64 -21.72 -31.48
C LYS A 11 1.48 -20.40 -30.72
N VAL A 12 2.59 -19.70 -30.44
CA VAL A 12 2.56 -18.38 -29.78
C VAL A 12 1.98 -17.33 -30.72
N GLU A 13 2.42 -17.29 -31.98
CA GLU A 13 1.91 -16.36 -33.00
C GLU A 13 0.40 -16.57 -33.24
N ALA A 14 -0.07 -17.82 -33.32
CA ALA A 14 -1.51 -18.12 -33.44
C ALA A 14 -2.32 -17.65 -32.22
N LYS A 15 -1.79 -17.79 -31.00
CA LYS A 15 -2.44 -17.27 -29.78
C LYS A 15 -2.52 -15.74 -29.77
N ILE A 16 -1.47 -15.05 -30.22
CA ILE A 16 -1.46 -13.60 -30.33
C ILE A 16 -2.47 -13.14 -31.38
N ALA A 17 -2.51 -13.77 -32.55
CA ALA A 17 -3.47 -13.47 -33.61
C ALA A 17 -4.93 -13.68 -33.15
N ALA A 18 -5.23 -14.79 -32.47
CA ALA A 18 -6.56 -15.06 -31.92
C ALA A 18 -6.98 -14.01 -30.87
N LYS A 19 -6.06 -13.59 -29.99
CA LYS A 19 -6.32 -12.54 -29.00
C LYS A 19 -6.58 -11.18 -29.66
N ALA A 20 -5.82 -10.85 -30.72
CA ALA A 20 -6.02 -9.63 -31.49
C ALA A 20 -7.38 -9.62 -32.21
N LYS A 21 -7.78 -10.76 -32.80
CA LYS A 21 -9.10 -10.93 -33.44
C LYS A 21 -10.24 -10.70 -32.43
N ARG A 22 -10.19 -11.36 -31.27
CA ARG A 22 -11.19 -11.19 -30.21
C ARG A 22 -11.29 -9.74 -29.71
N LYS A 23 -10.16 -9.04 -29.61
CA LYS A 23 -10.14 -7.62 -29.22
C LYS A 23 -10.80 -6.72 -30.28
N ARG A 24 -10.63 -7.01 -31.57
CA ARG A 24 -11.30 -6.28 -32.66
C ARG A 24 -12.81 -6.54 -32.67
N GLU A 25 -13.23 -7.79 -32.48
CA GLU A 25 -14.65 -8.16 -32.38
C GLU A 25 -15.33 -7.48 -31.18
N GLN A 26 -14.67 -7.44 -30.02
CA GLN A 26 -15.17 -6.71 -28.84
C GLN A 26 -15.26 -5.20 -29.07
N ALA A 27 -14.27 -4.59 -29.73
CA ALA A 27 -14.31 -3.18 -30.07
C ALA A 27 -15.43 -2.85 -31.06
N ALA A 28 -15.66 -3.72 -32.06
CA ALA A 28 -16.77 -3.57 -33.00
C ALA A 28 -18.13 -3.70 -32.31
N ALA A 29 -18.30 -4.66 -31.40
CA ALA A 29 -19.54 -4.83 -30.63
C ALA A 29 -19.81 -3.62 -29.72
N ALA A 30 -18.77 -3.07 -29.07
CA ALA A 30 -18.89 -1.87 -28.25
C ALA A 30 -19.28 -0.64 -29.09
N ALA A 31 -18.68 -0.48 -30.27
CA ALA A 31 -19.04 0.61 -31.19
C ALA A 31 -20.49 0.49 -31.68
N ALA A 32 -20.95 -0.71 -32.02
CA ALA A 32 -22.34 -0.96 -32.42
C ALA A 32 -23.33 -0.65 -31.28
N PHE A 33 -22.99 -0.99 -30.03
CA PHE A 33 -23.82 -0.68 -28.87
C PHE A 33 -23.94 0.82 -28.63
N VAL A 34 -22.85 1.58 -28.77
CA VAL A 34 -22.88 3.05 -28.64
C VAL A 34 -23.73 3.67 -29.75
N ALA A 35 -23.56 3.24 -31.00
CA ALA A 35 -24.37 3.70 -32.13
C ALA A 35 -25.87 3.42 -31.93
N ALA A 36 -26.23 2.24 -31.41
CA ALA A 36 -27.62 1.90 -31.11
C ALA A 36 -28.22 2.78 -29.99
N LYS A 37 -27.41 3.10 -28.96
CA LYS A 37 -27.84 3.97 -27.86
C LYS A 37 -28.03 5.42 -28.31
N GLU A 38 -27.17 5.92 -29.19
CA GLU A 38 -27.30 7.26 -29.78
C GLU A 38 -28.52 7.37 -30.71
N ALA A 39 -28.86 6.29 -31.43
CA ALA A 39 -30.09 6.24 -32.22
C ALA A 39 -31.34 6.29 -31.31
N ALA A 40 -31.37 5.49 -30.23
CA ALA A 40 -32.50 5.46 -29.30
C ALA A 40 -32.68 6.79 -28.52
N ALA A 41 -31.59 7.48 -28.20
CA ALA A 41 -31.63 8.77 -27.49
C ALA A 41 -32.21 9.91 -28.34
N LYS A 42 -32.20 9.79 -29.68
CA LYS A 42 -32.81 10.78 -30.58
C LYS A 42 -34.32 10.62 -30.73
N GLU A 43 -34.89 9.49 -30.32
CA GLU A 43 -36.33 9.22 -30.43
C GLU A 43 -37.10 9.46 -29.11
N GLY A 44 -36.42 9.58 -27.97
CA GLY A 44 -37.03 9.75 -26.65
C GLY A 44 -37.02 11.20 -26.15
N GLY A 45 -37.95 12.03 -26.63
CA GLY A 45 -38.17 13.39 -26.13
C GLY A 45 -38.96 13.45 -24.81
N THR A 46 -38.58 14.42 -23.97
CA THR A 46 -39.37 15.13 -22.92
C THR A 46 -39.88 14.36 -21.70
N ALA A 47 -39.41 14.71 -20.49
CA ALA A 47 -40.19 15.41 -19.45
C ALA A 47 -39.47 15.55 -18.08
N THR A 48 -39.79 16.68 -17.45
CA THR A 48 -39.39 17.43 -16.24
C THR A 48 -39.59 16.83 -14.83
N THR A 49 -38.76 17.30 -13.88
CA THR A 49 -39.00 17.68 -12.44
C THR A 49 -39.35 16.57 -11.41
N THR A 50 -39.06 16.59 -10.09
CA THR A 50 -38.89 17.63 -9.03
C THR A 50 -38.10 17.10 -7.81
N ASP A 51 -37.65 18.04 -6.96
CA ASP A 51 -37.02 17.95 -5.64
C ASP A 51 -37.72 17.10 -4.55
N ASP A 52 -36.94 16.50 -3.64
CA ASP A 52 -37.19 16.58 -2.17
C ASP A 52 -36.00 16.06 -1.33
N VAL A 53 -35.63 16.75 -0.23
CA VAL A 53 -34.47 16.44 0.63
C VAL A 53 -34.88 16.32 2.11
N PRO A 54 -34.56 15.22 2.82
CA PRO A 54 -34.69 15.18 4.28
C PRO A 54 -33.35 15.17 5.04
N LYS A 55 -33.29 15.99 6.10
CA LYS A 55 -32.21 16.10 7.12
C LYS A 55 -32.02 14.81 7.93
N LYS A 56 -30.77 14.50 8.30
CA LYS A 56 -30.41 13.42 9.26
C LYS A 56 -29.55 13.91 10.45
N PRO A 57 -29.59 13.20 11.60
CA PRO A 57 -29.27 13.73 12.93
C PRO A 57 -27.81 13.51 13.40
N ALA A 58 -27.48 14.21 14.49
CA ALA A 58 -26.17 14.33 15.14
C ALA A 58 -25.54 13.00 15.63
N LYS A 59 -24.22 12.86 15.45
CA LYS A 59 -23.43 11.68 15.86
C LYS A 59 -22.79 11.86 17.26
N ARG A 60 -22.90 10.79 18.06
CA ARG A 60 -22.36 10.61 19.43
C ARG A 60 -20.82 10.57 19.47
N LYS A 61 -20.25 11.21 20.50
CA LYS A 61 -18.81 11.19 20.84
C LYS A 61 -18.37 9.79 21.30
N ARG A 62 -17.32 9.25 20.69
CA ARG A 62 -16.66 7.99 21.09
C ARG A 62 -15.57 8.30 22.12
N THR A 63 -15.71 7.70 23.31
CA THR A 63 -14.72 7.69 24.38
C THR A 63 -13.52 6.81 24.03
N THR A 64 -12.32 7.38 24.17
CA THR A 64 -11.01 6.74 24.02
C THR A 64 -10.80 5.71 25.13
N LYS A 65 -10.60 4.44 24.76
CA LYS A 65 -10.24 3.38 25.70
C LYS A 65 -8.74 3.45 26.03
N ASN A 66 -8.46 3.60 27.32
CA ASN A 66 -7.13 3.59 27.91
C ASN A 66 -6.36 2.31 27.60
N PHE A 67 -5.09 2.50 27.25
CA PHE A 67 -4.10 1.48 26.94
C PHE A 67 -3.64 0.84 28.26
N GLN A 68 -4.05 -0.41 28.52
CA GLN A 68 -3.54 -1.17 29.67
C GLN A 68 -2.30 -2.00 29.29
N PRO A 69 -1.31 -2.13 30.19
CA PRO A 69 -0.08 -2.87 29.95
C PRO A 69 -0.36 -4.37 29.86
N LYS A 70 0.28 -5.03 28.88
CA LYS A 70 0.13 -6.47 28.60
C LYS A 70 0.67 -7.29 29.77
N SER A 71 -0.22 -7.94 30.53
CA SER A 71 0.18 -8.96 31.49
C SER A 71 0.58 -10.25 30.75
N ASN A 72 1.71 -10.83 31.12
CA ASN A 72 2.22 -12.11 30.60
C ASN A 72 1.52 -13.31 31.27
N PHE A 73 0.20 -13.26 31.45
CA PHE A 73 -0.55 -14.42 31.91
C PHE A 73 -0.86 -15.29 30.69
N LYS A 74 -0.19 -16.45 30.57
CA LYS A 74 -0.48 -17.43 29.52
C LYS A 74 -1.81 -18.11 29.86
N PHE A 75 -2.91 -17.44 29.53
CA PHE A 75 -4.20 -18.09 29.41
C PHE A 75 -4.02 -19.21 28.36
N VAL A 76 -4.19 -20.46 28.78
CA VAL A 76 -4.22 -21.59 27.86
C VAL A 76 -5.52 -21.45 27.10
N ASP A 77 -5.42 -20.87 25.90
CA ASP A 77 -6.54 -20.71 25.00
C ASP A 77 -7.10 -22.12 24.71
N PRO A 78 -8.39 -22.41 24.98
CA PRO A 78 -8.97 -23.71 24.65
C PRO A 78 -8.86 -24.06 23.16
N ASP A 79 -8.63 -23.06 22.29
CA ASP A 79 -8.36 -23.25 20.87
C ASP A 79 -6.88 -23.58 20.57
N ASP A 80 -5.98 -23.54 21.56
CA ASP A 80 -4.55 -23.79 21.39
C ASP A 80 -4.27 -25.22 20.89
N ALA A 81 -5.03 -26.20 21.38
CA ALA A 81 -4.97 -27.58 20.92
C ALA A 81 -5.41 -27.72 19.46
N LEU A 82 -6.48 -27.01 19.07
CA LEU A 82 -7.00 -26.99 17.70
C LEU A 82 -5.98 -26.39 16.73
N TYR A 83 -5.38 -25.25 17.09
CA TYR A 83 -4.33 -24.63 16.30
C TYR A 83 -3.07 -25.49 16.19
N THR A 84 -2.73 -26.22 17.26
CA THR A 84 -1.59 -27.14 17.24
C THR A 84 -1.82 -28.26 16.25
N GLU A 85 -2.96 -28.95 16.31
CA GLU A 85 -3.31 -30.03 15.37
C GLU A 85 -3.39 -29.53 13.92
N MET A 86 -4.02 -28.37 13.67
CA MET A 86 -4.03 -27.76 12.34
C MET A 86 -2.61 -27.46 11.83
N THR A 87 -1.71 -27.04 12.71
CA THR A 87 -0.31 -26.76 12.38
C THR A 87 0.45 -28.04 12.05
N GLU A 88 0.26 -29.12 12.81
CA GLU A 88 0.88 -30.43 12.55
C GLU A 88 0.43 -31.02 11.20
N ARG A 89 -0.87 -30.96 10.88
CA ARG A 89 -1.37 -31.46 9.59
C ARG A 89 -0.87 -30.63 8.41
N TYR A 90 -0.87 -29.31 8.57
CA TYR A 90 -0.26 -28.41 7.59
C TYR A 90 1.21 -28.73 7.35
N TYR A 91 1.95 -29.02 8.43
CA TYR A 91 3.35 -29.39 8.37
C TYR A 91 3.59 -30.68 7.57
N LYS A 92 2.90 -31.76 7.92
CA LYS A 92 3.03 -33.07 7.22
C LYS A 92 2.81 -32.93 5.71
N ILE A 93 1.82 -32.14 5.31
CA ILE A 93 1.53 -31.91 3.89
C ILE A 93 2.59 -31.02 3.24
N LYS A 94 3.11 -30.02 3.95
CA LYS A 94 4.16 -29.14 3.44
C LYS A 94 5.51 -29.86 3.29
N GLU A 95 5.86 -30.80 4.18
CA GLU A 95 7.06 -31.64 4.01
C GLU A 95 6.98 -32.52 2.76
N ALA A 96 5.79 -33.07 2.47
CA ALA A 96 5.58 -33.90 1.30
C ALA A 96 5.49 -33.12 -0.02
N ASN A 97 5.25 -31.80 0.02
CA ASN A 97 5.01 -30.98 -1.16
C ASN A 97 5.81 -29.68 -1.13
N GLU A 98 6.69 -29.49 -2.13
CA GLU A 98 7.44 -28.23 -2.29
C GLU A 98 6.50 -27.02 -2.38
N HIS A 99 5.35 -27.18 -3.04
CA HIS A 99 4.29 -26.17 -3.14
C HIS A 99 2.95 -26.76 -2.70
N LEU A 100 2.31 -26.13 -1.71
CA LEU A 100 0.99 -26.54 -1.24
C LEU A 100 -0.07 -26.25 -2.33
N PRO A 101 -0.89 -27.25 -2.73
CA PRO A 101 -1.99 -27.02 -3.64
C PRO A 101 -2.98 -25.98 -3.10
N SER A 102 -3.65 -25.26 -3.99
CA SER A 102 -4.70 -24.31 -3.61
C SER A 102 -5.79 -25.01 -2.79
N ARG A 103 -6.34 -24.32 -1.77
CA ARG A 103 -7.36 -24.81 -0.82
C ARG A 103 -6.95 -25.97 0.08
N THR A 104 -5.70 -26.45 0.05
CA THR A 104 -5.23 -27.50 0.96
C THR A 104 -5.40 -27.11 2.43
N LEU A 105 -5.13 -25.86 2.77
CA LEU A 105 -5.31 -25.36 4.14
C LEU A 105 -6.78 -25.30 4.56
N GLU A 106 -7.69 -24.94 3.66
CA GLU A 106 -9.13 -24.96 3.95
C GLU A 106 -9.60 -26.37 4.29
N LYS A 107 -9.09 -27.38 3.57
CA LYS A 107 -9.34 -28.79 3.87
C LYS A 107 -8.79 -29.20 5.22
N ILE A 108 -7.53 -28.88 5.52
CA ILE A 108 -6.92 -29.14 6.84
C ILE A 108 -7.78 -28.53 7.95
N ILE A 109 -8.16 -27.27 7.81
CA ILE A 109 -8.98 -26.57 8.81
C ILE A 109 -10.34 -27.28 9.00
N ALA A 110 -11.02 -27.64 7.90
CA ALA A 110 -12.32 -28.29 7.96
C ALA A 110 -12.25 -29.71 8.57
N GLU A 111 -11.23 -30.49 8.19
CA GLU A 111 -11.00 -31.84 8.71
C GLU A 111 -10.63 -31.80 10.19
N THR A 112 -9.72 -30.92 10.60
CA THR A 112 -9.32 -30.80 12.01
C THR A 112 -10.48 -30.35 12.90
N LYS A 113 -11.34 -29.42 12.43
CA LYS A 113 -12.55 -29.03 13.17
C LYS A 113 -13.49 -30.22 13.40
N ARG A 114 -13.74 -30.98 12.35
CA ARG A 114 -14.60 -32.17 12.39
C ARG A 114 -14.05 -33.21 13.36
N ASP A 115 -12.76 -33.51 13.26
CA ASP A 115 -12.12 -34.56 14.05
C ASP A 115 -12.02 -34.21 15.54
N MET A 116 -11.93 -32.92 15.87
CA MET A 116 -11.87 -32.43 17.25
C MET A 116 -13.23 -31.99 17.81
N HIS A 117 -14.32 -32.20 17.07
CA HIS A 117 -15.68 -31.76 17.43
C HIS A 117 -15.73 -30.26 17.81
N ARG A 118 -15.14 -29.43 16.96
CA ARG A 118 -15.06 -27.96 17.08
C ARG A 118 -15.72 -27.26 15.88
N ASP A 119 -16.93 -27.70 15.53
CA ASP A 119 -17.71 -27.13 14.44
C ASP A 119 -18.17 -25.70 14.74
N ASP A 120 -18.20 -25.31 16.02
CA ASP A 120 -18.49 -23.97 16.52
C ASP A 120 -17.33 -22.96 16.30
N PHE A 121 -16.14 -23.43 15.93
CA PHE A 121 -14.99 -22.58 15.69
C PHE A 121 -15.20 -21.68 14.45
N ASN A 122 -15.57 -20.42 14.69
CA ASN A 122 -15.90 -19.45 13.64
C ASN A 122 -14.85 -18.33 13.50
N VAL A 123 -13.58 -18.69 13.48
CA VAL A 123 -12.50 -17.73 13.22
C VAL A 123 -12.30 -17.57 11.70
N PRO A 124 -12.17 -16.33 11.18
CA PRO A 124 -11.90 -16.10 9.77
C PRO A 124 -10.64 -16.83 9.28
N TYR A 125 -10.72 -17.48 8.12
CA TYR A 125 -9.63 -18.26 7.51
C TYR A 125 -8.27 -17.55 7.53
N ARG A 126 -8.26 -16.24 7.24
CA ARG A 126 -7.02 -15.44 7.22
C ARG A 126 -6.32 -15.40 8.58
N ASN A 127 -7.08 -15.35 9.67
CA ASN A 127 -6.52 -15.34 11.03
C ASN A 127 -5.95 -16.71 11.38
N VAL A 128 -6.68 -17.77 11.02
CA VAL A 128 -6.22 -19.16 11.22
C VAL A 128 -4.93 -19.43 10.46
N TYR A 129 -4.86 -19.02 9.20
CA TYR A 129 -3.64 -19.12 8.39
C TYR A 129 -2.45 -18.37 9.00
N ASN A 130 -2.67 -17.12 9.44
CA ASN A 130 -1.61 -16.32 10.03
C ASN A 130 -1.08 -16.95 11.32
N GLU A 131 -1.97 -17.54 12.12
CA GLU A 131 -1.63 -18.20 13.38
C GLU A 131 -0.85 -19.50 13.15
N ILE A 132 -1.32 -20.38 12.25
CA ILE A 132 -0.58 -21.58 11.83
C ILE A 132 0.81 -21.21 11.31
N LYS A 133 0.89 -20.17 10.46
CA LYS A 133 2.16 -19.68 9.92
C LYS A 133 3.07 -19.09 11.01
N ARG A 134 2.52 -18.44 12.02
CA ARG A 134 3.25 -17.90 13.17
C ARG A 134 3.83 -19.03 14.01
N ARG A 135 3.02 -20.04 14.36
CA ARG A 135 3.42 -21.22 15.12
C ARG A 135 4.50 -22.01 14.39
N TRP A 136 4.31 -22.24 13.10
CA TRP A 136 5.32 -22.84 12.24
C TRP A 136 6.66 -22.10 12.34
N LYS A 137 6.68 -20.77 12.19
CA LYS A 137 7.91 -19.97 12.32
C LYS A 137 8.57 -20.00 13.70
N MET A 138 7.82 -20.29 14.76
CA MET A 138 8.35 -20.32 16.14
C MET A 138 8.85 -21.69 16.57
N ARG A 139 8.54 -22.74 15.80
CA ARG A 139 8.91 -24.11 16.10
C ARG A 139 10.44 -24.27 15.93
N SER A 140 11.11 -24.80 16.94
CA SER A 140 12.57 -24.87 17.04
C SER A 140 13.20 -25.81 16.00
N ASP A 141 12.45 -26.80 15.55
CA ASP A 141 12.73 -27.78 14.51
C ASP A 141 12.68 -27.21 13.09
N VAL A 142 12.04 -26.05 12.86
CA VAL A 142 12.11 -25.39 11.54
C VAL A 142 13.56 -25.09 11.17
N GLY A 143 14.43 -24.80 12.17
CA GLY A 143 15.87 -24.63 11.95
C GLY A 143 16.60 -25.87 11.42
N ALA A 144 16.01 -27.06 11.52
CA ALA A 144 16.56 -28.33 11.01
C ALA A 144 16.09 -28.67 9.58
N THR A 145 15.10 -27.93 9.05
CA THR A 145 14.72 -28.05 7.64
C THR A 145 15.68 -27.28 6.76
N ALA A 146 15.91 -27.71 5.51
CA ALA A 146 16.75 -26.98 4.55
C ALA A 146 16.28 -25.52 4.34
N GLU A 147 14.97 -25.26 4.41
CA GLU A 147 14.41 -23.90 4.35
C GLU A 147 14.77 -23.07 5.59
N GLY A 148 14.70 -23.66 6.79
CA GLY A 148 15.08 -22.96 8.02
C GLY A 148 16.57 -22.76 8.18
N GLU A 149 17.42 -23.70 7.74
CA GLU A 149 18.87 -23.49 7.66
C GLU A 149 19.19 -22.32 6.73
N LYS A 150 18.52 -22.22 5.57
CA LYS A 150 18.66 -21.09 4.66
C LYS A 150 18.25 -19.78 5.32
N ILE A 151 17.12 -19.74 6.04
CA ILE A 151 16.67 -18.55 6.78
C ILE A 151 17.68 -18.16 7.87
N LYS A 152 18.21 -19.15 8.59
CA LYS A 152 19.23 -18.95 9.63
C LYS A 152 20.51 -18.36 9.03
N LYS A 153 21.04 -18.94 7.96
CA LYS A 153 22.19 -18.41 7.22
C LYS A 153 21.96 -17.00 6.71
N ILE A 154 20.76 -16.69 6.18
CA ILE A 154 20.41 -15.32 5.76
C ILE A 154 20.47 -14.37 6.95
N LYS A 155 19.91 -14.77 8.10
CA LYS A 155 19.92 -13.94 9.32
C LYS A 155 21.35 -13.66 9.79
N GLU A 156 22.18 -14.69 9.88
CA GLU A 156 23.59 -14.59 10.26
C GLU A 156 24.36 -13.69 9.28
N MET A 157 24.14 -13.84 7.98
CA MET A 157 24.71 -12.97 6.95
C MET A 157 24.32 -11.50 7.16
N TYR A 158 23.05 -11.20 7.48
CA TYR A 158 22.61 -9.83 7.76
C TYR A 158 23.20 -9.27 9.07
N ASP A 159 23.43 -10.12 10.07
CA ASP A 159 24.05 -9.72 11.33
C ASP A 159 25.55 -9.43 11.14
N GLU A 160 26.27 -10.25 10.38
CA GLU A 160 27.68 -10.03 10.03
C GLU A 160 27.84 -8.78 9.13
N LEU A 161 26.98 -8.62 8.13
CA LEU A 161 26.94 -7.43 7.29
C LEU A 161 26.70 -6.16 8.13
N TYR A 162 25.83 -6.24 9.14
CA TYR A 162 25.57 -5.14 10.06
C TYR A 162 26.81 -4.80 10.89
N LYS A 163 27.49 -5.81 11.45
CA LYS A 163 28.71 -5.65 12.25
C LYS A 163 29.81 -4.94 11.44
N ARG A 164 30.13 -5.44 10.25
CA ARG A 164 31.15 -4.82 9.37
C ARG A 164 30.75 -3.42 8.90
N TYR A 165 29.46 -3.20 8.68
CA TYR A 165 28.95 -1.86 8.37
C TYR A 165 29.18 -0.88 9.53
N CYS A 166 28.99 -1.31 10.79
CA CYS A 166 29.28 -0.51 11.98
C CYS A 166 30.77 -0.19 12.12
N GLU A 167 31.65 -1.16 11.86
CA GLU A 167 33.11 -0.98 11.85
C GLU A 167 33.52 0.04 10.79
N MET A 168 33.08 -0.16 9.54
CA MET A 168 33.34 0.75 8.42
C MET A 168 32.85 2.17 8.70
N LYS A 169 31.69 2.32 9.35
CA LYS A 169 31.14 3.62 9.76
C LYS A 169 31.88 4.28 10.92
N SER A 170 32.53 3.49 11.76
CA SER A 170 33.34 4.01 12.86
C SER A 170 34.71 4.48 12.37
N SER A 171 35.27 3.81 11.35
CA SER A 171 36.53 4.22 10.72
C SER A 171 36.38 5.38 9.74
N GLN A 172 35.23 5.53 9.08
CA GLN A 172 34.99 6.58 8.07
C GLN A 172 33.76 7.43 8.39
N LYS A 173 33.95 8.75 8.53
CA LYS A 173 32.85 9.71 8.73
C LYS A 173 31.83 9.69 7.59
N LYS A 174 32.28 9.46 6.34
CA LYS A 174 31.44 9.35 5.14
C LYS A 174 31.87 8.12 4.34
N LEU A 175 30.89 7.25 4.04
CA LEU A 175 31.13 6.08 3.18
C LEU A 175 31.18 6.53 1.73
N GLY A 176 32.14 6.01 0.98
CA GLY A 176 32.22 6.20 -0.47
C GLY A 176 30.98 5.70 -1.20
N THR A 177 30.71 6.29 -2.37
CA THR A 177 29.67 5.83 -3.29
C THR A 177 30.08 4.45 -3.82
N GLY A 178 29.50 3.37 -3.29
CA GLY A 178 29.81 1.99 -3.70
C GLY A 178 30.30 1.10 -2.57
N ALA A 179 30.87 1.66 -1.50
CA ALA A 179 31.44 0.90 -0.38
C ALA A 179 30.43 -0.08 0.27
N PHE A 180 29.15 0.29 0.34
CA PHE A 180 28.11 -0.62 0.84
C PHE A 180 27.86 -1.81 -0.10
N ALA A 181 27.93 -1.59 -1.41
CA ALA A 181 27.71 -2.65 -2.39
C ALA A 181 28.88 -3.64 -2.38
N GLU A 182 30.11 -3.13 -2.29
CA GLU A 182 31.32 -3.95 -2.11
C GLU A 182 31.26 -4.79 -0.84
N LEU A 183 30.92 -4.15 0.29
CA LEU A 183 30.74 -4.85 1.56
C LEU A 183 29.63 -5.92 1.46
N GLY A 184 28.50 -5.58 0.84
CA GLY A 184 27.40 -6.51 0.61
C GLY A 184 27.84 -7.73 -0.20
N ASN A 185 28.60 -7.52 -1.29
CA ASN A 185 29.11 -8.60 -2.12
C ASN A 185 30.13 -9.48 -1.40
N SER A 186 31.03 -8.89 -0.62
CA SER A 186 32.01 -9.64 0.19
C SER A 186 31.31 -10.58 1.18
N VAL A 187 30.36 -10.06 1.98
CA VAL A 187 29.63 -10.89 2.96
C VAL A 187 28.75 -11.93 2.26
N LYS A 188 28.12 -11.58 1.13
CA LYS A 188 27.32 -12.53 0.33
C LYS A 188 28.15 -13.72 -0.15
N LEU A 189 29.35 -13.46 -0.65
CA LEU A 189 30.28 -14.47 -1.14
C LEU A 189 30.74 -15.41 -0.02
N GLU A 190 31.10 -14.86 1.14
CA GLU A 190 31.52 -15.65 2.31
C GLU A 190 30.43 -16.61 2.82
N PHE A 191 29.17 -16.20 2.75
CA PHE A 191 28.03 -17.04 3.14
C PHE A 191 27.52 -17.96 2.01
N GLY A 192 28.16 -17.94 0.83
CA GLY A 192 27.80 -18.80 -0.30
C GLY A 192 26.46 -18.45 -0.97
N PHE A 193 26.02 -17.19 -0.88
CA PHE A 193 24.82 -16.75 -1.57
C PHE A 193 25.10 -16.38 -3.04
N PRO A 194 24.15 -16.65 -3.95
CA PRO A 194 24.33 -16.38 -5.37
C PRO A 194 24.40 -14.87 -5.66
N ASP A 195 24.96 -14.53 -6.81
CA ASP A 195 25.29 -13.13 -7.10
C ASP A 195 24.07 -12.21 -7.23
N ASP A 196 22.94 -12.78 -7.65
CA ASP A 196 21.64 -12.14 -7.81
C ASP A 196 20.87 -11.95 -6.50
N PHE A 197 21.38 -12.46 -5.36
CA PHE A 197 20.74 -12.29 -4.07
C PHE A 197 20.74 -10.82 -3.63
N ALA A 198 19.56 -10.19 -3.65
CA ALA A 198 19.40 -8.78 -3.35
C ALA A 198 19.54 -8.48 -1.84
N ILE A 199 20.57 -7.71 -1.48
CA ILE A 199 20.77 -7.21 -0.11
C ILE A 199 20.00 -5.91 0.11
N SER A 200 19.17 -5.87 1.15
CA SER A 200 18.43 -4.66 1.51
C SER A 200 19.30 -3.68 2.29
N LYS A 201 19.88 -2.70 1.58
CA LYS A 201 20.62 -1.58 2.20
C LYS A 201 19.81 -0.84 3.26
N ASN A 202 18.50 -0.68 3.01
CA ASN A 202 17.60 0.01 3.93
C ASN A 202 17.48 -0.71 5.27
N ARG A 203 17.56 -2.04 5.32
CA ARG A 203 17.49 -2.82 6.56
C ARG A 203 18.69 -2.54 7.47
N ILE A 204 19.89 -2.60 6.91
CA ILE A 204 21.16 -2.35 7.64
C ILE A 204 21.24 -0.89 8.08
N THR A 205 20.97 0.05 7.18
CA THR A 205 21.06 1.48 7.48
C THR A 205 19.99 1.93 8.49
N TYR A 206 18.79 1.35 8.46
CA TYR A 206 17.76 1.62 9.46
C TYR A 206 18.16 1.10 10.84
N ARG A 207 18.66 -0.14 10.94
CA ARG A 207 19.17 -0.70 12.20
C ARG A 207 20.28 0.18 12.80
N TYR A 208 21.24 0.59 11.97
CA TYR A 208 22.34 1.47 12.41
C TYR A 208 21.84 2.80 12.97
N ARG A 209 20.91 3.46 12.28
CA ARG A 209 20.32 4.73 12.75
C ARG A 209 19.54 4.59 14.06
N ARG A 210 18.96 3.41 14.30
CA ARG A 210 18.22 3.11 15.53
C ARG A 210 19.16 2.86 16.71
N GLU A 211 20.29 2.19 16.49
CA GLU A 211 21.27 1.89 17.54
C GLU A 211 22.26 3.05 17.80
N PHE A 212 22.49 3.92 16.80
CA PHE A 212 23.36 5.10 16.91
C PHE A 212 22.63 6.40 16.52
N PRO A 213 21.65 6.86 17.33
CA PRO A 213 20.86 8.05 17.01
C PRO A 213 21.73 9.32 16.91
N ASP A 214 22.78 9.45 17.72
CA ASP A 214 23.67 10.62 17.77
C ASP A 214 24.60 10.72 16.55
N ARG A 215 24.82 9.59 15.85
CA ARG A 215 25.68 9.50 14.66
C ARG A 215 24.91 9.70 13.35
N LYS A 216 23.64 10.08 13.43
CA LYS A 216 22.89 10.51 12.25
C LYS A 216 23.69 11.64 11.60
N SER A 217 23.85 11.57 10.28
CA SER A 217 24.47 12.65 9.48
C SER A 217 23.75 14.00 9.63
N ASN A 218 22.60 13.96 10.30
CA ASN A 218 21.77 15.08 10.65
C ASN A 218 20.89 14.64 11.86
N PRO A 219 21.38 14.79 13.11
CA PRO A 219 20.74 14.27 14.32
C PRO A 219 19.30 14.76 14.52
N ASP A 220 19.02 15.98 14.08
CA ASP A 220 17.71 16.64 14.22
C ASP A 220 16.71 16.26 13.11
N HIS A 221 17.18 15.61 12.04
CA HIS A 221 16.49 15.65 10.74
C HIS A 221 15.57 14.45 10.46
N VAL A 222 15.49 13.52 11.42
CA VAL A 222 14.57 12.38 11.36
C VAL A 222 13.96 12.19 12.74
N VAL A 223 13.03 13.07 13.10
CA VAL A 223 11.91 12.63 13.94
C VAL A 223 11.26 11.49 13.15
N GLU A 224 11.29 10.28 13.67
CA GLU A 224 10.64 9.17 13.00
C GLU A 224 9.17 9.54 12.87
N ILE A 225 8.70 9.86 11.66
CA ILE A 225 7.31 10.28 11.42
C ILE A 225 6.32 9.27 12.03
N ARG A 226 6.74 8.02 12.21
CA ARG A 226 5.97 6.97 12.88
C ARG A 226 5.75 7.22 14.38
N SER A 227 6.74 7.76 15.09
CA SER A 227 6.67 8.02 16.54
C SER A 227 5.97 9.33 16.91
N LEU A 228 5.73 10.21 15.95
CA LEU A 228 4.95 11.44 16.16
C LEU A 228 3.52 11.12 16.61
N SER A 229 2.98 11.97 17.50
CA SER A 229 1.56 11.94 17.86
C SER A 229 0.70 12.15 16.60
N SER A 230 -0.58 11.80 16.66
CA SER A 230 -1.50 12.06 15.55
C SER A 230 -1.63 13.55 15.24
N GLU A 231 -1.54 14.40 16.27
CA GLU A 231 -1.61 15.86 16.14
C GLU A 231 -0.33 16.43 15.51
N ASP A 232 0.84 15.98 15.94
CA ASP A 232 2.12 16.40 15.35
C ASP A 232 2.24 15.96 13.90
N LYS A 233 1.73 14.77 13.56
CA LYS A 233 1.64 14.31 12.16
C LYS A 233 0.82 15.28 11.32
N LYS A 234 -0.30 15.81 11.83
CA LYS A 234 -1.14 16.81 11.16
C LYS A 234 -0.44 18.16 11.04
N ARG A 235 0.15 18.66 12.12
CA ARG A 235 0.89 19.93 12.10
C ARG A 235 2.03 19.87 11.08
N ARG A 236 2.78 18.77 11.07
CA ARG A 236 3.84 18.52 10.09
C ARG A 236 3.31 18.37 8.67
N GLU A 237 2.19 17.69 8.48
CA GLU A 237 1.51 17.54 7.19
C GLU A 237 1.09 18.90 6.62
N HIS A 238 0.43 19.72 7.44
CA HIS A 238 0.01 21.07 7.09
C HIS A 238 1.21 21.93 6.68
N LEU A 239 2.28 21.91 7.47
CA LEU A 239 3.53 22.60 7.14
C LEU A 239 4.10 22.16 5.78
N VAL A 240 4.19 20.85 5.53
CA VAL A 240 4.75 20.33 4.27
C VAL A 240 3.86 20.68 3.07
N ASN A 241 2.54 20.60 3.21
CA ASN A 241 1.59 20.95 2.16
C ASN A 241 1.68 22.46 1.81
N GLU A 242 1.75 23.31 2.83
CA GLU A 242 1.85 24.76 2.67
C GLU A 242 3.17 25.17 2.00
N VAL A 243 4.30 24.57 2.42
CA VAL A 243 5.61 24.77 1.78
C VAL A 243 5.57 24.42 0.28
N VAL A 244 4.91 23.29 -0.06
CA VAL A 244 4.78 22.88 -1.47
C VAL A 244 3.88 23.85 -2.24
N ALA A 245 2.75 24.26 -1.66
CA ALA A 245 1.83 25.21 -2.29
C ALA A 245 2.51 26.55 -2.58
N ARG A 246 3.20 27.14 -1.59
CA ARG A 246 3.98 28.38 -1.76
C ARG A 246 5.09 28.23 -2.80
N TYR A 247 5.79 27.09 -2.81
CA TYR A 247 6.78 26.83 -3.85
C TYR A 247 6.18 26.80 -5.26
N LEU A 248 5.02 26.16 -5.44
CA LEU A 248 4.33 26.15 -6.73
C LEU A 248 3.91 27.56 -7.15
N LYS A 249 3.33 28.35 -6.24
CA LYS A 249 2.99 29.77 -6.51
C LYS A 249 4.21 30.56 -7.00
N VAL A 250 5.36 30.42 -6.34
CA VAL A 250 6.61 31.10 -6.73
C VAL A 250 7.12 30.59 -8.09
N LYS A 251 7.00 29.30 -8.36
CA LYS A 251 7.39 28.66 -9.62
C LYS A 251 6.49 29.07 -10.78
N ASP A 252 5.19 29.23 -10.55
CA ASP A 252 4.23 29.64 -11.58
C ASP A 252 4.43 31.11 -11.94
N ALA A 253 4.74 31.97 -10.96
CA ALA A 253 5.12 33.35 -11.19
C ALA A 253 6.49 33.50 -11.90
N ASN A 254 7.39 32.52 -11.71
CA ASN A 254 8.73 32.51 -12.29
C ASN A 254 8.98 31.19 -13.03
N PRO A 255 8.48 31.01 -14.26
CA PRO A 255 8.58 29.76 -15.00
C PRO A 255 10.04 29.37 -15.33
N LYS A 256 10.97 30.33 -15.24
CA LYS A 256 12.41 30.09 -15.37
C LYS A 256 12.97 29.40 -14.11
N LYS A 257 14.22 28.95 -14.19
CA LYS A 257 14.91 28.30 -13.07
C LYS A 257 14.91 29.21 -11.83
N LEU A 258 14.28 28.76 -10.74
CA LEU A 258 14.31 29.44 -9.45
C LEU A 258 15.72 29.51 -8.86
N ALA A 259 16.00 30.54 -8.07
CA ALA A 259 17.28 30.73 -7.41
C ALA A 259 17.60 29.57 -6.45
N ASN A 260 18.90 29.30 -6.26
CA ASN A 260 19.34 28.37 -5.23
C ASN A 260 18.94 28.93 -3.85
N GLY A 261 18.37 28.09 -2.98
CA GLY A 261 17.91 28.50 -1.65
C GLY A 261 16.45 28.99 -1.56
N THR A 262 15.72 29.11 -2.69
CA THR A 262 14.30 29.51 -2.65
C THR A 262 13.45 28.55 -1.80
N ILE A 263 13.72 27.23 -1.86
CA ILE A 263 12.98 26.24 -1.06
C ILE A 263 13.26 26.44 0.43
N SER A 264 14.52 26.63 0.81
CA SER A 264 14.93 26.86 2.20
C SER A 264 14.26 28.12 2.75
N ARG A 265 14.24 29.20 1.98
CA ARG A 265 13.56 30.44 2.35
C ARG A 265 12.06 30.22 2.59
N ILE A 266 11.38 29.54 1.66
CA ILE A 266 9.95 29.23 1.80
C ILE A 266 9.70 28.36 3.03
N ILE A 267 10.56 27.38 3.32
CA ILE A 267 10.43 26.55 4.53
C ILE A 267 10.49 27.42 5.78
N GLU A 268 11.49 28.29 5.92
CA GLU A 268 11.65 29.14 7.11
C GLU A 268 10.52 30.17 7.24
N GLU A 269 10.11 30.82 6.15
CA GLU A 269 8.94 31.71 6.12
C GLU A 269 7.67 30.98 6.56
N THR A 270 7.43 29.77 6.04
CA THR A 270 6.22 29.00 6.37
C THR A 270 6.24 28.49 7.81
N LYS A 271 7.39 28.07 8.33
CA LYS A 271 7.53 27.67 9.75
C LYS A 271 7.19 28.84 10.68
N LYS A 272 7.69 30.03 10.35
CA LYS A 272 7.43 31.26 11.10
C LYS A 272 5.95 31.66 11.03
N ASP A 273 5.35 31.59 9.85
CA ASP A 273 3.95 31.99 9.66
C ASP A 273 2.95 31.05 10.36
N LEU A 274 3.26 29.75 10.39
CA LEU A 274 2.40 28.75 11.03
C LEU A 274 2.69 28.53 12.52
N ASP A 275 3.77 29.13 13.05
CA ASP A 275 4.31 28.85 14.38
C ASP A 275 4.60 27.35 14.60
N ILE A 276 5.31 26.75 13.64
CA ILE A 276 5.66 25.32 13.64
C ILE A 276 7.17 25.15 13.44
N HIS A 277 7.93 25.47 14.49
CA HIS A 277 9.40 25.41 14.47
C HIS A 277 9.97 24.03 14.79
N GLU A 278 9.18 23.18 15.44
CA GLU A 278 9.58 21.86 15.96
C GLU A 278 9.86 20.80 14.88
N PHE A 279 9.29 20.94 13.68
CA PHE A 279 9.46 19.95 12.62
C PHE A 279 10.53 20.33 11.61
N ASP A 280 11.35 19.34 11.31
CA ASP A 280 12.30 19.44 10.22
C ASP A 280 11.68 19.02 8.87
N VAL A 281 11.90 19.86 7.85
CA VAL A 281 11.39 19.71 6.49
C VAL A 281 12.57 19.79 5.52
N PRO A 282 13.21 18.64 5.19
CA PRO A 282 14.36 18.65 4.28
C PRO A 282 13.98 19.14 2.88
N GLU A 283 14.80 20.02 2.30
CA GLU A 283 14.62 20.49 0.92
C GLU A 283 14.50 19.33 -0.09
N SER A 284 15.28 18.27 0.11
CA SER A 284 15.25 17.08 -0.74
C SER A 284 13.90 16.36 -0.72
N SER A 285 13.19 16.40 0.43
CA SER A 285 11.84 15.86 0.57
C SER A 285 10.85 16.68 -0.28
N ILE A 286 10.91 18.02 -0.20
CA ILE A 286 10.07 18.93 -0.97
C ILE A 286 10.35 18.79 -2.48
N ARG A 287 11.63 18.83 -2.89
CA ARG A 287 12.04 18.60 -4.30
C ARG A 287 11.53 17.25 -4.82
N GLY A 288 11.67 16.19 -4.02
CA GLY A 288 11.19 14.87 -4.37
C GLY A 288 9.67 14.81 -4.56
N ARG A 289 8.90 15.56 -3.75
CA ARG A 289 7.44 15.66 -3.89
C ARG A 289 7.03 16.38 -5.16
N ILE A 290 7.64 17.53 -5.43
CA ILE A 290 7.39 18.32 -6.65
C ILE A 290 7.69 17.48 -7.89
N HIS A 291 8.83 16.78 -7.90
CA HIS A 291 9.23 15.93 -9.03
C HIS A 291 8.21 14.80 -9.29
N ARG A 292 7.68 14.18 -8.23
CA ARG A 292 6.64 13.14 -8.33
C ARG A 292 5.22 13.69 -8.55
N LYS A 293 5.04 15.01 -8.61
CA LYS A 293 3.72 15.69 -8.63
C LYS A 293 2.82 15.28 -7.47
N SER A 294 3.41 15.01 -6.30
CA SER A 294 2.71 14.63 -5.07
C SER A 294 2.55 15.86 -4.18
N TYR A 295 1.64 16.76 -4.58
CA TYR A 295 1.51 18.08 -3.95
C TYR A 295 0.83 18.06 -2.59
N TYR A 296 0.03 17.04 -2.33
CA TYR A 296 -0.70 16.87 -1.08
C TYR A 296 -0.23 15.61 -0.36
N VAL A 297 0.03 15.73 0.94
CA VAL A 297 0.29 14.63 1.87
C VAL A 297 -0.93 14.51 2.76
N SER A 298 -1.42 13.28 2.97
CA SER A 298 -2.25 12.98 4.12
C SER A 298 -1.72 11.78 4.88
N HIS A 299 -1.47 11.97 6.18
CA HIS A 299 -0.94 10.96 7.10
C HIS A 299 -2.02 10.36 8.01
N GLU A 300 -3.18 11.00 8.12
CA GLU A 300 -4.41 10.28 8.40
C GLU A 300 -4.90 9.63 7.09
N ASN A 301 -5.74 8.61 7.21
CA ASN A 301 -6.54 8.07 6.11
C ASN A 301 -7.40 9.22 5.55
N GLY A 302 -6.77 10.04 4.70
CA GLY A 302 -7.03 11.48 4.64
C GLY A 302 -8.45 11.81 4.24
N ASN A 303 -8.89 13.06 4.41
CA ASN A 303 -10.23 13.58 4.06
C ASN A 303 -10.77 13.22 2.65
N ARG A 304 -9.99 12.57 1.77
CA ARG A 304 -10.46 11.93 0.53
C ARG A 304 -11.12 10.56 0.77
N ASP A 305 -10.77 9.85 1.83
CA ASP A 305 -11.41 8.62 2.27
C ASP A 305 -12.83 8.89 2.82
N ASP A 306 -13.15 10.14 3.17
CA ASP A 306 -14.49 10.53 3.60
C ASP A 306 -15.54 10.27 2.52
N ILE A 307 -15.17 10.37 1.24
CA ILE A 307 -16.06 9.99 0.13
C ILE A 307 -15.86 8.55 -0.32
N ASP A 308 -14.75 7.88 0.03
CA ASP A 308 -14.44 6.54 -0.47
C ASP A 308 -15.51 5.52 -0.04
N ASP A 309 -15.94 5.51 1.23
CA ASP A 309 -16.96 4.57 1.71
C ASP A 309 -18.35 4.82 1.08
N PRO A 310 -18.90 6.06 1.08
CA PRO A 310 -20.16 6.36 0.37
C PRO A 310 -20.09 6.09 -1.14
N LEU A 311 -18.95 6.37 -1.76
CA LEU A 311 -18.75 6.14 -3.19
C LEU A 311 -18.70 4.64 -3.50
N VAL A 312 -18.02 3.84 -2.69
CA VAL A 312 -18.02 2.37 -2.77
C VAL A 312 -19.43 1.81 -2.59
N GLU A 313 -20.20 2.32 -1.62
CA GLU A 313 -21.59 1.89 -1.39
C GLU A 313 -22.47 2.17 -2.61
N THR A 314 -22.36 3.37 -3.19
CA THR A 314 -23.10 3.77 -4.39
C THR A 314 -22.71 2.92 -5.60
N ILE A 315 -21.41 2.72 -5.82
CA ILE A 315 -20.89 1.88 -6.90
C ILE A 315 -21.38 0.43 -6.73
N ASN A 316 -21.28 -0.14 -5.53
CA ASN A 316 -21.76 -1.49 -5.26
C ASN A 316 -23.28 -1.63 -5.46
N SER A 317 -24.06 -0.59 -5.17
CA SER A 317 -25.50 -0.55 -5.47
C SER A 317 -25.76 -0.59 -6.98
N TRP A 318 -25.04 0.22 -7.77
CA TRP A 318 -25.15 0.20 -9.23
C TRP A 318 -24.75 -1.15 -9.81
N LEU A 319 -23.65 -1.73 -9.33
CA LEU A 319 -23.18 -3.05 -9.73
C LEU A 319 -24.19 -4.15 -9.38
N LYS A 320 -24.85 -4.09 -8.22
CA LYS A 320 -25.92 -5.03 -7.84
C LYS A 320 -27.12 -4.96 -8.78
N ASN A 321 -27.40 -3.77 -9.32
CA ASN A 321 -28.46 -3.54 -10.29
C ASN A 321 -28.01 -3.82 -11.74
N GLY A 322 -26.81 -4.37 -11.96
CA GLY A 322 -26.28 -4.68 -13.29
C GLY A 322 -25.76 -3.47 -14.06
N ILE A 323 -25.59 -2.31 -13.43
CA ILE A 323 -25.10 -1.08 -14.05
C ILE A 323 -23.58 -1.01 -13.86
N SER A 324 -22.83 -1.12 -14.96
CA SER A 324 -21.37 -0.93 -14.94
C SER A 324 -21.01 0.54 -14.74
N VAL A 325 -19.99 0.82 -13.93
CA VAL A 325 -19.52 2.18 -13.67
C VAL A 325 -18.30 2.50 -14.53
N THR A 326 -18.46 3.38 -15.51
CA THR A 326 -17.32 3.89 -16.29
C THR A 326 -16.48 4.85 -15.45
N ARG A 327 -15.22 5.06 -15.85
CA ARG A 327 -14.32 6.02 -15.18
C ARG A 327 -14.93 7.42 -15.11
N GLU A 328 -15.54 7.89 -16.20
CA GLU A 328 -16.12 9.24 -16.28
C GLU A 328 -17.31 9.38 -15.32
N GLN A 329 -18.21 8.40 -15.30
CA GLN A 329 -19.32 8.37 -14.35
C GLN A 329 -18.82 8.32 -12.89
N GLY A 330 -17.81 7.50 -12.62
CA GLY A 330 -17.18 7.40 -11.31
C GLY A 330 -16.56 8.71 -10.84
N LEU A 331 -15.89 9.42 -11.74
CA LEU A 331 -15.30 10.74 -11.46
C LEU A 331 -16.35 11.82 -11.27
N THR A 332 -17.40 11.85 -12.09
CA THR A 332 -18.51 12.80 -11.93
C THR A 332 -19.18 12.61 -10.58
N LEU A 333 -19.50 11.36 -10.22
CA LEU A 333 -20.10 11.03 -8.93
C LEU A 333 -19.18 11.41 -7.76
N ALA A 334 -17.89 11.10 -7.85
CA ALA A 334 -16.92 11.45 -6.82
C ALA A 334 -16.79 12.97 -6.62
N ASN A 335 -16.74 13.75 -7.71
CA ASN A 335 -16.70 15.22 -7.64
C ASN A 335 -18.00 15.81 -7.10
N GLN A 336 -19.16 15.25 -7.44
CA GLN A 336 -20.44 15.63 -6.86
C GLN A 336 -20.48 15.38 -5.35
N MET A 337 -19.99 14.22 -4.89
CA MET A 337 -19.88 13.92 -3.46
C MET A 337 -18.90 14.84 -2.73
N LEU A 338 -17.80 15.22 -3.39
CA LEU A 338 -16.82 16.16 -2.87
C LEU A 338 -17.46 17.55 -2.65
N SER A 339 -18.17 18.05 -3.67
CA SER A 339 -18.87 19.34 -3.61
C SER A 339 -20.02 19.33 -2.60
N GLY A 340 -20.82 18.26 -2.54
CA GLY A 340 -21.88 18.11 -1.54
C GLY A 340 -21.40 18.08 -0.09
N LYS A 341 -20.11 17.81 0.14
CA LYS A 341 -19.47 17.89 1.46
C LYS A 341 -18.69 19.18 1.70
N ASN A 342 -18.73 20.14 0.76
CA ASN A 342 -17.90 21.34 0.75
C ASN A 342 -16.39 21.03 0.85
N LEU A 343 -15.96 19.90 0.26
CA LEU A 343 -14.56 19.47 0.17
C LEU A 343 -13.95 19.77 -1.20
N ASP A 344 -14.71 20.42 -2.09
CA ASP A 344 -14.32 20.81 -3.43
C ASP A 344 -13.50 22.09 -3.49
N LYS A 345 -13.15 22.67 -2.35
CA LYS A 345 -12.26 23.83 -2.25
C LYS A 345 -11.06 23.53 -1.35
N ASP A 346 -9.89 23.98 -1.77
CA ASP A 346 -8.71 23.97 -0.91
C ASP A 346 -8.74 25.12 0.12
N SER A 347 -7.73 25.20 0.99
CA SER A 347 -7.58 26.27 1.98
C SER A 347 -7.47 27.67 1.37
N ASP A 348 -7.07 27.76 0.09
CA ASP A 348 -6.98 28.99 -0.68
C ASP A 348 -8.30 29.30 -1.42
N GLY A 349 -9.33 28.45 -1.29
CA GLY A 349 -10.61 28.60 -1.96
C GLY A 349 -10.64 28.12 -3.42
N ASN A 350 -9.57 27.52 -3.93
CA ASN A 350 -9.50 27.00 -5.30
C ASN A 350 -10.27 25.69 -5.44
N THR A 351 -10.96 25.53 -6.56
CA THR A 351 -11.72 24.31 -6.84
C THR A 351 -10.80 23.09 -7.02
N ILE A 352 -11.00 22.08 -6.19
CA ILE A 352 -10.34 20.77 -6.28
C ILE A 352 -11.20 19.86 -7.15
N THR A 353 -10.69 19.50 -8.33
CA THR A 353 -11.31 18.47 -9.18
C THR A 353 -10.54 17.16 -9.10
N LEU A 354 -11.25 16.07 -8.81
CA LEU A 354 -10.71 14.71 -8.87
C LEU A 354 -10.52 14.29 -10.33
N ASP A 355 -9.36 13.69 -10.61
CA ASP A 355 -8.92 13.34 -11.95
C ASP A 355 -8.74 11.83 -12.16
N ALA A 356 -8.38 11.42 -13.38
CA ALA A 356 -8.17 10.02 -13.72
C ALA A 356 -7.08 9.34 -12.86
N VAL A 357 -6.09 10.09 -12.37
CA VAL A 357 -5.03 9.57 -11.50
C VAL A 357 -5.62 9.22 -10.13
N TRP A 358 -6.44 10.10 -9.57
CA TRP A 358 -7.18 9.84 -8.34
C TRP A 358 -8.08 8.62 -8.48
N TRP A 359 -8.85 8.50 -9.58
CA TRP A 359 -9.74 7.36 -9.81
C TRP A 359 -9.00 6.02 -9.80
N LYS A 360 -7.85 5.95 -10.49
CA LYS A 360 -7.01 4.74 -10.49
C LYS A 360 -6.55 4.38 -9.07
N CYS A 361 -6.15 5.39 -8.29
CA CYS A 361 -5.75 5.20 -6.91
C CYS A 361 -6.92 4.74 -6.03
N PHE A 362 -8.11 5.33 -6.20
CA PHE A 362 -9.34 4.93 -5.51
C PHE A 362 -9.66 3.45 -5.76
N LEU A 363 -9.68 3.02 -7.02
CA LEU A 363 -9.92 1.62 -7.36
C LEU A 363 -8.90 0.69 -6.70
N ASN A 364 -7.61 1.05 -6.71
CA ASN A 364 -6.59 0.24 -6.03
C ASN A 364 -6.78 0.19 -4.51
N ARG A 365 -7.17 1.28 -3.86
CA ARG A 365 -7.43 1.32 -2.40
C ARG A 365 -8.66 0.49 -2.06
N CYS A 366 -9.74 0.64 -2.82
CA CYS A 366 -11.05 0.06 -2.53
C CYS A 366 -11.35 -1.27 -3.25
N HIS A 367 -10.39 -1.85 -3.99
CA HIS A 367 -10.63 -3.07 -4.78
C HIS A 367 -11.21 -4.24 -3.94
N HIS A 368 -10.84 -4.33 -2.67
CA HIS A 368 -11.29 -5.37 -1.76
C HIS A 368 -12.73 -5.16 -1.25
N LYS A 369 -13.26 -3.93 -1.35
CA LYS A 369 -14.63 -3.56 -0.96
C LYS A 369 -15.59 -3.54 -2.15
N LEU A 370 -15.06 -3.40 -3.38
CA LEU A 370 -15.83 -3.45 -4.61
C LEU A 370 -16.14 -4.91 -4.92
N ASN A 371 -17.43 -5.25 -5.09
CA ASN A 371 -17.84 -6.63 -5.35
C ASN A 371 -17.20 -7.13 -6.67
N GLY A 372 -16.31 -8.11 -6.55
CA GLY A 372 -15.30 -8.47 -7.55
C GLY A 372 -15.78 -9.10 -8.86
N ASN A 373 -17.07 -9.03 -9.19
CA ASN A 373 -17.63 -9.67 -10.39
C ASN A 373 -17.79 -8.73 -11.60
N ALA A 374 -17.49 -7.43 -11.49
CA ALA A 374 -17.97 -6.47 -12.51
C ALA A 374 -17.00 -5.36 -12.95
N LEU A 375 -15.74 -5.34 -12.52
CA LEU A 375 -14.73 -4.39 -13.04
C LEU A 375 -14.00 -5.01 -14.23
N GLY A 376 -14.73 -5.20 -15.34
CA GLY A 376 -14.21 -5.64 -16.63
C GLY A 376 -13.79 -4.49 -17.52
#